data_AF-A0A4S8HCE6-F1
#
_entry.id   AF-A0A4S8HCE6-F1
#
_cell.length_a   1.000
_cell.length_b   1.000
_cell.length_c   1.000
_cell.angle_alpha   90.00
_cell.angle_beta   90.00
_cell.angle_gamma   90.00
#
_symmetry.space_group_name_H-M   'P 1'
#
loop_
_entity.id
_entity.type
_entity.pdbx_description
1 polymer ?
#
loop_
_entity_poly.entity_id
_entity_poly.type
_entity_poly.pdbx_seq_one_letter_code
_entity_poly.pdbx_strand_id
1 'polypeptide(L)'
;MNHAQDKYGHTRKVLLVLISILAVIPLAPLINRYIPPLILGDWNLDLTVSIILAGALTFLTLRLFRFLLLPAVGLLILVLIYNQLTNGYGFGNMIRDYKTMVQNNWGKKEQKEIDLVLRPTFFDGPLTKTVKSLQSKVIATDSVVRNYSVKHSLESFDEYYPKYGSQVRILSLFKHINSNFKYVSDSERDEYFATAKETIGNGLGGDCDDHTILMVTCMKAIGAHCRMILTDGHLYPELLCGDEKQFEMMQQAVIHLFGNEAIDNMYYHEQNGQYWINLDYTARYPGGPYVSETAYAIINL
;
A
#
# COMPACT_ATOMS: atom_id res chain seq x y z
N MET A 1 -59.98 19.80 5.52
CA MET A 1 -58.91 20.00 6.52
C MET A 1 -58.75 18.70 7.30
N ASN A 2 -57.75 17.89 6.99
CA ASN A 2 -57.36 16.74 7.81
C ASN A 2 -55.85 16.85 8.06
N HIS A 3 -55.48 17.46 9.19
CA HIS A 3 -54.16 17.31 9.76
C HIS A 3 -54.07 15.88 10.31
N ALA A 4 -53.70 14.93 9.45
CA ALA A 4 -53.12 13.69 9.94
C ALA A 4 -51.81 14.07 10.63
N GLN A 5 -51.84 14.15 11.96
CA GLN A 5 -50.63 14.24 12.77
C GLN A 5 -49.72 13.08 12.36
N ASP A 6 -48.59 13.41 11.74
CA ASP A 6 -47.55 12.48 11.34
C ASP A 6 -47.03 11.77 12.60
N LYS A 7 -47.63 10.61 12.91
CA LYS A 7 -47.36 9.80 14.10
C LYS A 7 -45.89 9.36 14.16
N TYR A 8 -45.19 9.39 13.02
CA TYR A 8 -43.78 9.05 12.86
C TYR A 8 -42.88 10.29 12.77
N GLY A 9 -43.43 11.51 12.84
CA GLY A 9 -42.66 12.74 12.76
C GLY A 9 -41.71 12.92 13.94
N HIS A 10 -42.09 12.49 15.15
CA HIS A 10 -41.24 12.56 16.33
C HIS A 10 -40.11 11.53 16.27
N THR A 11 -40.41 10.27 15.95
CA THR A 11 -39.42 9.20 15.85
C THR A 11 -38.42 9.47 14.72
N ARG A 12 -38.90 9.98 13.57
CA ARG A 12 -38.07 10.42 12.46
C ARG A 12 -37.12 11.55 12.85
N LYS A 13 -37.60 12.54 13.61
CA LYS A 13 -36.75 13.64 14.11
C LYS A 13 -35.65 13.13 15.03
N VAL A 14 -35.98 12.24 15.98
CA VAL A 14 -34.99 11.65 16.89
C VAL A 14 -33.95 10.83 16.11
N LEU A 15 -34.38 10.00 15.16
CA LEU A 15 -33.47 9.22 14.31
C LEU A 15 -32.52 10.11 13.50
N LEU A 16 -33.03 11.19 12.90
CA LEU A 16 -32.19 12.12 12.14
C LEU A 16 -31.16 12.83 13.02
N VAL A 17 -31.52 13.18 14.26
CA VAL A 17 -30.56 13.75 15.23
C VAL A 17 -29.48 12.74 15.59
N LEU A 18 -29.85 11.49 15.88
CA LEU A 18 -28.87 10.45 16.19
C LEU A 18 -27.93 10.17 15.01
N ILE A 19 -28.46 10.07 13.79
CA ILE A 19 -27.64 9.90 12.58
C ILE A 19 -26.72 11.11 12.38
N SER A 20 -27.19 12.33 12.67
CA SER A 20 -26.38 13.54 12.56
C SER A 20 -25.18 13.52 13.51
N ILE A 21 -25.40 13.12 14.76
CA ILE A 21 -24.33 13.02 15.76
C ILE A 21 -23.35 11.92 15.33
N LEU A 22 -23.87 10.77 14.91
CA LEU A 22 -23.05 9.65 14.45
C LEU A 22 -22.22 9.98 13.21
N ALA A 23 -22.75 10.79 12.29
CA ALA A 23 -22.05 11.21 11.07
C ALA A 23 -20.94 12.23 11.34
N VAL A 24 -21.08 13.09 12.36
CA VAL A 24 -20.04 14.06 12.74
C VAL A 24 -18.79 13.35 13.29
N ILE A 25 -18.95 12.24 14.01
CA ILE A 25 -17.86 11.49 14.65
C ILE A 25 -16.77 11.05 13.64
N PRO A 26 -17.08 10.37 12.51
CA PRO A 26 -16.08 10.02 11.50
C PRO A 26 -15.71 11.18 10.57
N LEU A 27 -16.62 12.13 10.36
CA LEU A 27 -16.42 13.24 9.43
C LEU A 27 -15.45 14.30 9.98
N ALA A 28 -15.47 14.57 11.29
CA ALA A 28 -14.61 15.58 11.89
C ALA A 28 -13.11 15.23 11.79
N PRO A 29 -12.65 14.01 12.11
CA PRO A 29 -11.26 13.61 11.85
C PRO A 29 -10.89 13.65 10.37
N LEU A 30 -11.81 13.27 9.48
CA LEU A 30 -11.60 13.30 8.03
C LEU A 30 -11.37 14.73 7.54
N ILE A 31 -12.20 15.69 7.96
CA ILE A 31 -12.04 17.11 7.63
C ILE A 31 -10.75 17.66 8.24
N ASN A 32 -10.42 17.28 9.47
CA ASN A 32 -9.22 17.76 10.16
C ASN A 32 -7.91 17.36 9.48
N ARG A 33 -7.93 16.29 8.67
CA ARG A 33 -6.79 15.92 7.83
C ARG A 33 -6.46 17.00 6.79
N TYR A 34 -7.47 17.71 6.28
CA TYR A 34 -7.30 18.73 5.23
C TYR A 34 -7.10 20.14 5.77
N ILE A 35 -7.25 20.35 7.09
CA ILE A 35 -7.04 21.65 7.71
C ILE A 35 -5.59 21.72 8.22
N PRO A 36 -4.81 22.74 7.82
CA PRO A 36 -3.45 22.92 8.34
C PRO A 36 -3.48 23.03 9.87
N PRO A 37 -2.41 22.61 10.57
CA PRO A 37 -2.40 22.65 12.03
C PRO A 37 -2.47 24.12 12.49
N LEU A 38 -3.57 24.47 13.16
CA LEU A 38 -3.80 25.79 13.75
C LEU A 38 -3.65 25.65 15.26
N ILE A 39 -2.43 25.90 15.73
CA ILE A 39 -2.08 25.81 17.15
C ILE A 39 -1.92 27.23 17.70
N LEU A 40 -2.78 27.62 18.64
CA LEU A 40 -2.71 28.90 19.36
C LEU A 40 -2.50 28.58 20.85
N GLY A 41 -1.24 28.59 21.29
CA GLY A 41 -0.87 28.12 22.63
C GLY A 41 -1.17 26.63 22.81
N ASP A 42 -1.91 26.27 23.86
CA ASP A 42 -2.29 24.87 24.15
C ASP A 42 -3.58 24.40 23.42
N TRP A 43 -4.21 25.26 22.62
CA TRP A 43 -5.48 24.97 21.97
C TRP A 43 -5.31 24.47 20.53
N ASN A 44 -5.86 23.29 20.24
CA ASN A 44 -5.96 22.70 18.89
C ASN A 44 -7.17 23.29 18.16
N LEU A 45 -7.02 24.47 17.57
CA LEU A 45 -8.11 25.14 16.87
C LEU A 45 -8.50 24.42 15.58
N ASP A 46 -7.58 23.69 14.96
CA ASP A 46 -7.84 22.85 13.78
C ASP A 46 -8.92 21.79 14.06
N LEU A 47 -8.85 21.10 15.20
CA LEU A 47 -9.84 20.10 15.59
C LEU A 47 -11.21 20.75 15.88
N THR A 48 -11.21 21.88 16.58
CA THR A 48 -12.45 22.62 16.88
C THR A 48 -13.13 23.11 15.60
N VAL A 49 -12.36 23.70 14.68
CA VAL A 49 -12.84 24.15 13.37
C VAL A 49 -13.38 22.97 12.56
N SER A 50 -12.70 21.82 12.60
CA SER A 50 -13.15 20.60 11.91
C SER A 50 -14.46 20.05 12.44
N ILE A 51 -14.67 20.06 13.76
CA ILE A 51 -15.93 19.65 14.38
C ILE A 51 -17.07 20.59 13.96
N ILE A 52 -16.82 21.90 13.96
CA ILE A 52 -17.81 22.90 13.54
C ILE A 52 -18.16 22.72 12.05
N LEU A 53 -17.16 22.55 11.19
CA LEU A 53 -17.35 22.31 9.76
C LEU A 53 -18.06 20.98 9.50
N ALA A 54 -17.70 19.91 10.20
CA ALA A 54 -18.38 18.62 10.11
C ALA A 54 -19.85 18.74 10.53
N GLY A 55 -20.13 19.46 11.61
CA GLY A 55 -21.49 19.75 12.07
C GLY A 55 -22.29 20.56 11.03
N ALA A 56 -21.70 21.61 10.47
CA ALA A 56 -22.32 22.43 9.44
C ALA A 56 -22.60 21.63 8.14
N LEU A 57 -21.64 20.82 7.69
CA LEU A 57 -21.78 19.98 6.51
C LEU A 57 -22.83 18.88 6.73
N THR A 58 -22.85 18.25 7.91
CA THR A 58 -23.86 17.25 8.28
C THR A 58 -25.26 17.88 8.36
N PHE A 59 -25.37 19.09 8.93
CA PHE A 59 -26.62 19.83 8.96
C PHE A 59 -27.11 20.19 7.56
N LEU A 60 -26.21 20.62 6.67
CA LEU A 60 -26.54 20.96 5.29
C LEU A 60 -26.99 19.74 4.49
N THR A 61 -26.28 18.62 4.60
CA THR A 61 -26.65 17.36 3.91
C THR A 61 -27.99 16.84 4.41
N LEU A 62 -28.25 16.89 5.72
CA LEU A 62 -29.57 16.54 6.28
C LEU A 62 -30.65 17.48 5.77
N ARG A 63 -30.40 18.79 5.69
CA ARG A 63 -31.39 19.76 5.20
C ARG A 63 -31.74 19.52 3.74
N LEU A 64 -30.75 19.25 2.89
CA LEU A 64 -30.91 19.07 1.45
C LEU A 64 -31.45 17.69 1.09
N PHE A 65 -30.99 16.64 1.77
CA PHE A 65 -31.26 15.23 1.43
C PHE A 65 -32.09 14.46 2.47
N ARG A 66 -32.80 15.13 3.39
CA ARG A 66 -33.66 14.49 4.44
C ARG A 66 -34.61 13.39 3.96
N PHE A 67 -34.96 13.38 2.67
CA PHE A 67 -35.83 12.37 2.07
C PHE A 67 -35.06 11.12 1.63
N LEU A 68 -33.82 11.26 1.17
CA LEU A 68 -32.97 10.17 0.66
C LEU A 68 -32.08 9.55 1.73
N LEU A 69 -31.82 10.26 2.83
CA LEU A 69 -30.82 9.85 3.81
C LEU A 69 -31.23 8.61 4.63
N LEU A 70 -32.49 8.54 5.07
CA LEU A 70 -33.02 7.37 5.78
C LEU A 70 -32.98 6.07 4.96
N PRO A 71 -33.47 6.01 3.70
CA PRO A 71 -33.36 4.80 2.90
C PRO A 71 -31.91 4.46 2.54
N ALA A 72 -31.03 5.45 2.33
CA ALA A 72 -29.61 5.21 2.05
C ALA A 72 -28.88 4.57 3.24
N VAL A 73 -29.10 5.07 4.47
CA VAL A 73 -28.53 4.47 5.68
C VAL A 73 -29.10 3.07 5.91
N GLY A 74 -30.40 2.85 5.68
CA GLY A 74 -31.00 1.53 5.75
C GLY A 74 -30.38 0.53 4.77
N LEU A 75 -30.14 0.96 3.52
CA LEU A 75 -29.49 0.15 2.50
C LEU A 75 -28.03 -0.17 2.87
N LEU A 76 -27.28 0.80 3.39
CA LEU A 76 -25.91 0.59 3.88
C LEU A 76 -25.87 -0.49 4.97
N ILE A 77 -26.77 -0.41 5.96
CA ILE A 77 -26.86 -1.40 7.04
C ILE A 77 -27.17 -2.79 6.47
N LEU A 78 -28.12 -2.90 5.53
CA LEU A 78 -28.45 -4.18 4.88
C LEU A 78 -27.26 -4.78 4.12
N VAL A 79 -26.49 -3.97 3.39
CA VAL A 79 -25.28 -4.41 2.68
C VAL A 79 -24.22 -4.90 3.65
N LEU A 80 -23.98 -4.18 4.76
CA LEU A 80 -23.01 -4.60 5.77
C LEU A 80 -23.41 -5.89 6.48
N ILE A 81 -24.70 -6.08 6.75
CA ILE A 81 -25.22 -7.35 7.31
C ILE A 81 -25.02 -8.49 6.30
N TYR A 82 -25.37 -8.27 5.03
CA TYR A 82 -25.17 -9.28 3.98
C TYR A 82 -23.70 -9.68 3.85
N ASN A 83 -22.80 -8.70 3.79
CA ASN A 83 -21.36 -8.93 3.70
C ASN A 83 -20.78 -9.62 4.94
N GLN A 84 -21.30 -9.32 6.13
CA GLN A 84 -20.87 -10.01 7.34
C GLN A 84 -21.23 -11.50 7.32
N LEU A 85 -22.36 -11.88 6.72
CA LEU A 85 -22.78 -13.27 6.58
C LEU A 85 -22.00 -14.03 5.49
N THR A 86 -21.44 -13.32 4.51
CA THR A 86 -20.69 -13.91 3.37
C THR A 86 -19.17 -13.80 3.53
N ASN A 87 -18.66 -13.56 4.74
CA ASN A 87 -17.23 -13.34 5.04
C ASN A 87 -16.58 -12.17 4.26
N GLY A 88 -17.38 -11.18 3.85
CA GLY A 88 -16.94 -9.94 3.23
C GLY A 88 -16.73 -8.80 4.23
N TYR A 89 -16.75 -7.56 3.73
CA TYR A 89 -16.57 -6.36 4.55
C TYR A 89 -17.78 -6.10 5.48
N GLY A 90 -17.63 -6.41 6.77
CA GLY A 90 -18.67 -6.23 7.79
C GLY A 90 -18.34 -5.17 8.85
N PHE A 91 -19.18 -5.08 9.89
CA PHE A 91 -19.05 -4.09 10.97
C PHE A 91 -17.73 -4.17 11.74
N GLY A 92 -17.18 -5.38 11.92
CA GLY A 92 -15.90 -5.56 12.61
C GLY A 92 -14.72 -4.91 11.88
N ASN A 93 -14.70 -5.02 10.54
CA ASN A 93 -13.69 -4.39 9.70
C ASN A 93 -13.86 -2.86 9.70
N MET A 94 -15.10 -2.38 9.60
CA MET A 94 -15.41 -0.95 9.65
C MET A 94 -14.95 -0.28 10.96
N ILE A 95 -15.17 -0.94 12.11
CA ILE A 95 -14.72 -0.42 13.41
C ILE A 95 -13.19 -0.44 13.51
N ARG A 96 -12.54 -1.50 12.98
CA ARG A 96 -11.08 -1.60 12.96
C ARG A 96 -10.46 -0.50 12.10
N ASP A 97 -10.95 -0.29 10.89
CA ASP A 97 -10.50 0.76 9.98
C ASP A 97 -10.67 2.15 10.61
N TYR A 98 -11.82 2.40 11.26
CA TYR A 98 -12.06 3.63 11.99
C TYR A 98 -11.06 3.82 13.14
N LYS A 99 -10.82 2.76 13.93
CA LYS A 99 -9.86 2.79 15.03
C LYS A 99 -8.45 3.09 14.53
N THR A 100 -8.00 2.40 13.47
CA THR A 100 -6.71 2.64 12.83
C THR A 100 -6.60 4.06 12.31
N MET A 101 -7.64 4.57 11.62
CA MET A 101 -7.68 5.96 11.15
C MET A 101 -7.55 6.96 12.30
N VAL A 102 -8.31 6.79 13.39
CA VAL A 102 -8.24 7.70 14.54
C VAL A 102 -6.88 7.59 15.24
N GLN A 103 -6.36 6.38 15.45
CA GLN A 103 -5.05 6.15 16.08
C GLN A 103 -3.90 6.73 15.26
N ASN A 104 -3.91 6.58 13.93
CA ASN A 104 -2.89 7.18 13.06
C ASN A 104 -2.96 8.71 13.08
N ASN A 105 -4.16 9.27 13.25
CA ASN A 105 -4.34 10.71 13.38
C ASN A 105 -3.99 11.24 14.79
N TRP A 106 -4.16 10.43 15.83
CA TRP A 106 -4.01 10.81 17.24
C TRP A 106 -2.56 10.65 17.71
N GLY A 107 -1.90 11.75 18.06
CA GLY A 107 -0.54 11.76 18.65
C GLY A 107 0.56 12.32 17.75
N LYS A 108 0.30 12.52 16.44
CA LYS A 108 1.29 13.02 15.47
C LYS A 108 1.01 14.48 15.12
N LYS A 109 1.15 15.36 16.12
CA LYS A 109 0.71 16.77 16.07
C LYS A 109 1.42 17.64 15.02
N GLU A 110 2.66 17.32 14.64
CA GLU A 110 3.55 18.26 13.94
C GLU A 110 3.87 17.92 12.48
N GLN A 111 3.58 16.70 12.02
CA GLN A 111 3.83 16.26 10.64
C GLN A 111 2.49 15.92 9.98
N LYS A 112 1.86 16.93 9.37
CA LYS A 112 0.68 16.76 8.50
C LYS A 112 1.17 16.90 7.05
N GLU A 113 1.33 15.80 6.34
CA GLU A 113 1.56 15.87 4.89
C GLU A 113 0.23 15.96 4.14
N ILE A 114 0.22 16.86 3.14
CA ILE A 114 -0.94 17.19 2.30
C ILE A 114 -0.92 16.36 1.01
N ASP A 115 0.08 15.49 0.82
CA ASP A 115 0.20 14.77 -0.44
C ASP A 115 -0.74 13.57 -0.47
N LEU A 116 -1.84 13.74 -1.19
CA LEU A 116 -2.68 12.64 -1.59
C LEU A 116 -3.12 12.89 -3.01
N VAL A 117 -2.47 12.21 -3.95
CA VAL A 117 -3.04 11.90 -5.27
C VAL A 117 -4.22 10.95 -5.04
N LEU A 118 -5.31 11.48 -4.49
CA LEU A 118 -6.62 10.85 -4.46
C LEU A 118 -7.14 10.85 -5.89
N ARG A 119 -6.97 9.73 -6.60
CA ARG A 119 -7.91 9.41 -7.67
C ARG A 119 -9.11 8.74 -7.01
N PRO A 120 -10.27 9.40 -6.91
CA PRO A 120 -11.43 8.82 -6.25
C PRO A 120 -12.06 7.76 -7.17
N THR A 121 -11.62 6.52 -7.06
CA THR A 121 -12.42 5.36 -7.51
C THR A 121 -13.28 4.91 -6.35
N PHE A 122 -14.54 5.36 -6.35
CA PHE A 122 -15.54 5.18 -5.29
C PHE A 122 -15.93 3.73 -4.95
N PHE A 123 -15.31 2.72 -5.58
CA PHE A 123 -15.71 1.30 -5.48
C PHE A 123 -14.58 0.33 -5.10
N ASP A 124 -13.36 0.81 -4.88
CA ASP A 124 -12.23 -0.05 -4.54
C ASP A 124 -12.09 -0.20 -3.01
N GLY A 125 -11.97 -1.44 -2.52
CA GLY A 125 -11.63 -1.71 -1.11
C GLY A 125 -10.24 -1.17 -0.74
N PRO A 126 -9.90 -1.04 0.56
CA PRO A 126 -8.61 -0.52 1.01
C PRO A 126 -7.41 -1.21 0.36
N LEU A 127 -7.44 -2.55 0.29
CA LEU A 127 -6.41 -3.35 -0.38
C LEU A 127 -6.23 -2.98 -1.85
N THR A 128 -7.33 -2.88 -2.60
CA THR A 128 -7.29 -2.52 -4.04
C THR A 128 -6.72 -1.13 -4.27
N LYS A 129 -6.94 -0.18 -3.35
CA LYS A 129 -6.32 1.15 -3.42
C LYS A 129 -4.82 1.09 -3.21
N THR A 130 -4.35 0.36 -2.19
CA THR A 130 -2.91 0.17 -1.95
C THR A 130 -2.25 -0.49 -3.15
N VAL A 131 -2.84 -1.57 -3.69
CA VAL A 131 -2.34 -2.25 -4.89
C VAL A 131 -2.22 -1.28 -6.07
N LYS A 132 -3.25 -0.49 -6.36
CA LYS A 132 -3.20 0.50 -7.45
C LYS A 132 -2.16 1.60 -7.20
N SER A 133 -1.99 2.01 -5.95
CA SER A 133 -0.97 3.00 -5.56
C SER A 133 0.43 2.48 -5.85
N LEU A 134 0.76 1.28 -5.37
CA LEU A 134 2.03 0.60 -5.63
C LEU A 134 2.28 0.41 -7.13
N GLN A 135 1.28 -0.11 -7.87
CA GLN A 135 1.38 -0.28 -9.32
C GLN A 135 1.66 1.04 -10.05
N SER A 136 1.07 2.15 -9.60
CA SER A 136 1.27 3.46 -10.23
C SER A 136 2.69 4.02 -10.05
N LYS A 137 3.45 3.51 -9.08
CA LYS A 137 4.83 3.92 -8.79
C LYS A 137 5.87 3.12 -9.59
N VAL A 138 5.48 1.99 -10.20
CA VAL A 138 6.34 1.16 -11.04
C VAL A 138 6.43 1.72 -12.46
N ILE A 139 7.40 2.62 -12.68
CA ILE A 139 7.61 3.31 -13.97
C ILE A 139 8.94 2.88 -14.60
N ALA A 140 8.95 1.70 -15.24
CA ALA A 140 10.17 1.12 -15.85
C ALA A 140 10.67 1.87 -17.10
N THR A 141 9.86 2.76 -17.67
CA THR A 141 10.20 3.56 -18.86
C THR A 141 10.94 4.85 -18.54
N ASP A 142 11.10 5.22 -17.26
CA ASP A 142 11.86 6.41 -16.88
C ASP A 142 13.35 6.23 -17.23
N SER A 143 13.92 7.23 -17.91
CA SER A 143 15.32 7.19 -18.38
C SER A 143 16.35 7.08 -17.25
N VAL A 144 16.09 7.67 -16.08
CA VAL A 144 16.98 7.61 -14.91
C VAL A 144 17.03 6.16 -14.42
N VAL A 145 15.86 5.56 -14.24
CA VAL A 145 15.72 4.17 -13.81
C VAL A 145 16.35 3.23 -14.83
N ARG A 146 16.02 3.37 -16.11
CA ARG A 146 16.55 2.54 -17.19
C ARG A 146 18.09 2.59 -17.27
N ASN A 147 18.66 3.78 -17.24
CA ASN A 147 20.12 3.95 -17.31
C ASN A 147 20.80 3.40 -16.07
N TYR A 148 20.21 3.62 -14.88
CA TYR A 148 20.68 3.06 -13.62
C TYR A 148 20.70 1.53 -13.68
N SER A 149 19.58 0.91 -14.09
CA SER A 149 19.47 -0.55 -14.18
C SER A 149 20.43 -1.16 -15.18
N VAL A 150 20.60 -0.55 -16.36
CA VAL A 150 21.60 -1.01 -17.36
C VAL A 150 22.99 -0.95 -16.77
N LYS A 151 23.38 0.20 -16.22
CA LYS A 151 24.73 0.43 -15.68
C LYS A 151 25.08 -0.63 -14.64
N HIS A 152 24.22 -0.82 -13.64
CA HIS A 152 24.48 -1.72 -12.52
C HIS A 152 24.29 -3.21 -12.88
N SER A 153 23.57 -3.52 -13.96
CA SER A 153 23.50 -4.88 -14.51
C SER A 153 24.80 -5.37 -15.17
N LEU A 154 25.74 -4.45 -15.45
CA LEU A 154 27.02 -4.75 -16.11
C LEU A 154 28.20 -4.79 -15.14
N GLU A 155 28.00 -4.44 -13.87
CA GLU A 155 29.10 -4.26 -12.90
C GLU A 155 29.66 -5.57 -12.34
N SER A 156 28.84 -6.61 -12.21
CA SER A 156 29.23 -7.90 -11.63
C SER A 156 28.99 -9.04 -12.59
N PHE A 157 29.82 -10.08 -12.44
CA PHE A 157 29.63 -11.41 -13.04
C PHE A 157 29.68 -11.47 -14.58
N ASP A 158 30.15 -10.40 -15.24
CA ASP A 158 30.17 -10.29 -16.70
C ASP A 158 30.91 -11.46 -17.36
N GLU A 159 31.99 -11.93 -16.73
CA GLU A 159 32.77 -13.09 -17.17
C GLU A 159 31.95 -14.39 -17.26
N TYR A 160 30.82 -14.48 -16.56
CA TYR A 160 29.94 -15.65 -16.55
C TYR A 160 28.74 -15.52 -17.50
N TYR A 161 28.63 -14.42 -18.25
CA TYR A 161 27.57 -14.25 -19.26
C TYR A 161 27.53 -15.38 -20.29
N PRO A 162 28.67 -15.93 -20.80
CA PRO A 162 28.62 -17.08 -21.71
C PRO A 162 27.99 -18.34 -21.11
N LYS A 163 27.99 -18.49 -19.78
CA LYS A 163 27.47 -19.67 -19.08
C LYS A 163 25.99 -19.51 -18.70
N TYR A 164 25.63 -18.37 -18.10
CA TYR A 164 24.28 -18.16 -17.54
C TYR A 164 23.43 -17.16 -18.33
N GLY A 165 23.97 -16.55 -19.38
CA GLY A 165 23.25 -15.63 -20.25
C GLY A 165 22.72 -14.39 -19.53
N SER A 166 21.49 -14.01 -19.86
CA SER A 166 20.83 -12.81 -19.32
C SER A 166 20.65 -12.83 -17.79
N GLN A 167 20.67 -14.00 -17.15
CA GLN A 167 20.52 -14.11 -15.70
C GLN A 167 21.65 -13.39 -14.96
N VAL A 168 22.84 -13.34 -15.55
CA VAL A 168 23.97 -12.57 -15.01
C VAL A 168 23.63 -11.10 -14.82
N ARG A 169 22.87 -10.50 -15.75
CA ARG A 169 22.47 -9.08 -15.68
C ARG A 169 21.50 -8.81 -14.55
N ILE A 170 20.56 -9.72 -14.37
CA ILE A 170 19.56 -9.68 -13.30
C ILE A 170 20.26 -9.85 -11.94
N LEU A 171 21.13 -10.85 -11.82
CA LEU A 171 21.86 -11.14 -10.59
C LEU A 171 22.86 -10.03 -10.22
N SER A 172 23.53 -9.43 -11.21
CA SER A 172 24.40 -8.26 -10.99
C SER A 172 23.60 -7.06 -10.46
N LEU A 173 22.45 -6.77 -11.06
CA LEU A 173 21.60 -5.66 -10.64
C LEU A 173 21.04 -5.87 -9.23
N PHE A 174 20.57 -7.09 -8.93
CA PHE A 174 20.14 -7.45 -7.57
C PHE A 174 21.27 -7.18 -6.57
N LYS A 175 22.47 -7.70 -6.84
CA LYS A 175 23.62 -7.54 -5.95
C LYS A 175 23.92 -6.08 -5.69
N HIS A 176 23.90 -5.24 -6.73
CA HIS A 176 24.13 -3.81 -6.58
C HIS A 176 23.09 -3.14 -5.69
N ILE A 177 21.80 -3.29 -6.02
CA ILE A 177 20.71 -2.64 -5.26
C ILE A 177 20.77 -3.11 -3.81
N ASN A 178 20.82 -4.42 -3.58
CA ASN A 178 20.73 -5.01 -2.26
C ASN A 178 21.95 -4.71 -1.37
N SER A 179 23.15 -4.58 -1.96
CA SER A 179 24.37 -4.25 -1.18
C SER A 179 24.44 -2.76 -0.82
N ASN A 180 23.71 -1.89 -1.51
CA ASN A 180 23.79 -0.44 -1.32
C ASN A 180 22.52 0.16 -0.71
N PHE A 181 21.42 -0.59 -0.66
CA PHE A 181 20.17 -0.14 -0.08
C PHE A 181 20.32 0.08 1.43
N LYS A 182 19.80 1.21 1.92
CA LYS A 182 19.85 1.60 3.33
C LYS A 182 18.43 1.73 3.85
N TYR A 183 18.08 0.82 4.75
CA TYR A 183 16.75 0.85 5.34
C TYR A 183 16.55 2.12 6.17
N VAL A 184 15.50 2.86 5.86
CA VAL A 184 15.04 4.05 6.57
C VAL A 184 13.54 3.89 6.75
N SER A 185 13.09 3.72 7.99
CA SER A 185 11.66 3.64 8.28
C SER A 185 10.95 4.92 7.90
N ASP A 186 9.76 4.77 7.32
CA ASP A 186 8.83 5.88 7.15
C ASP A 186 8.51 6.59 8.46
N SER A 187 8.14 7.87 8.35
CA SER A 187 7.62 8.60 9.50
C SER A 187 6.38 7.88 10.00
N GLU A 188 6.26 7.69 11.32
CA GLU A 188 5.28 6.74 11.88
C GLU A 188 3.82 6.96 11.39
N ARG A 189 3.46 8.15 10.88
CA ARG A 189 2.08 8.59 10.58
C ARG A 189 1.48 8.03 9.30
N ASP A 190 2.23 8.06 8.22
CA ASP A 190 1.71 7.93 6.87
C ASP A 190 2.67 7.06 6.05
N GLU A 191 2.07 6.21 5.25
CA GLU A 191 2.75 5.34 4.30
C GLU A 191 3.07 6.16 3.03
N TYR A 192 4.36 6.31 2.72
CA TYR A 192 4.82 7.03 1.54
C TYR A 192 5.52 6.08 0.56
N PHE A 193 4.92 5.91 -0.62
CA PHE A 193 5.54 5.11 -1.67
C PHE A 193 6.41 5.99 -2.58
N ALA A 194 7.73 5.91 -2.44
CA ALA A 194 8.66 6.59 -3.34
C ALA A 194 8.69 5.87 -4.71
N THR A 195 8.99 6.65 -5.76
CA THR A 195 9.29 6.04 -7.06
C THR A 195 10.73 5.54 -7.10
N ALA A 196 11.04 4.55 -7.94
CA ALA A 196 12.42 4.09 -8.12
C ALA A 196 13.40 5.24 -8.46
N LYS A 197 12.96 6.24 -9.23
CA LYS A 197 13.76 7.43 -9.56
C LYS A 197 14.12 8.26 -8.32
N GLU A 198 13.18 8.38 -7.39
CA GLU A 198 13.35 9.12 -6.15
C GLU A 198 14.28 8.39 -5.19
N THR A 199 14.09 7.08 -5.01
CA THR A 199 14.99 6.21 -4.24
C THR A 199 16.40 6.19 -4.84
N ILE A 200 16.54 6.25 -6.16
CA ILE A 200 17.86 6.44 -6.80
C ILE A 200 18.42 7.83 -6.46
N GLY A 201 17.59 8.87 -6.52
CA GLY A 201 17.98 10.26 -6.25
C GLY A 201 18.38 10.55 -4.81
N ASN A 202 17.83 9.81 -3.84
CA ASN A 202 18.13 9.97 -2.41
C ASN A 202 19.34 9.13 -1.93
N GLY A 203 19.94 8.33 -2.82
CA GLY A 203 21.09 7.49 -2.50
C GLY A 203 20.73 6.08 -2.00
N LEU A 204 19.63 5.51 -2.50
CA LEU A 204 19.13 4.16 -2.20
C LEU A 204 18.66 3.99 -0.75
N GLY A 205 18.03 5.02 -0.20
CA GLY A 205 17.41 4.99 1.11
C GLY A 205 15.88 4.85 1.02
N GLY A 206 15.29 4.06 1.90
CA GLY A 206 13.84 3.89 1.99
C GLY A 206 13.45 2.71 2.87
N ASP A 207 12.16 2.40 2.94
CA ASP A 207 11.63 1.27 3.70
C ASP A 207 11.43 0.01 2.82
N CYS A 208 10.59 -0.93 3.28
CA CYS A 208 10.33 -2.17 2.55
C CYS A 208 9.60 -1.94 1.22
N ASP A 209 8.71 -0.95 1.17
CA ASP A 209 7.88 -0.68 0.01
C ASP A 209 8.70 0.05 -1.05
N ASP A 210 9.52 1.01 -0.63
CA ASP A 210 10.50 1.68 -1.48
C ASP A 210 11.52 0.73 -2.09
N HIS A 211 12.08 -0.19 -1.27
CA HIS A 211 12.98 -1.22 -1.78
C HIS A 211 12.29 -2.07 -2.84
N THR A 212 11.06 -2.52 -2.56
CA THR A 212 10.31 -3.36 -3.47
C THR A 212 10.02 -2.65 -4.79
N ILE A 213 9.56 -1.41 -4.74
CA ILE A 213 9.29 -0.59 -5.94
C ILE A 213 10.58 -0.37 -6.72
N LEU A 214 11.69 -0.03 -6.05
CA LEU A 214 13.00 0.14 -6.67
C LEU A 214 13.43 -1.14 -7.40
N MET A 215 13.49 -2.26 -6.69
CA MET A 215 13.96 -3.55 -7.20
C MET A 215 13.15 -3.97 -8.42
N VAL A 216 11.82 -4.03 -8.28
CA VAL A 216 10.90 -4.42 -9.34
C VAL A 216 10.99 -3.50 -10.56
N THR A 217 11.00 -2.19 -10.35
CA THR A 217 11.02 -1.24 -11.47
C THR A 217 12.34 -1.34 -12.24
N CYS A 218 13.45 -1.47 -11.53
CA CYS A 218 14.77 -1.65 -12.14
C CYS A 218 14.89 -2.99 -12.89
N MET A 219 14.37 -4.08 -12.32
CA MET A 219 14.34 -5.40 -12.95
C MET A 219 13.50 -5.38 -14.24
N LYS A 220 12.29 -4.79 -14.18
CA LYS A 220 11.45 -4.61 -15.37
C LYS A 220 12.13 -3.76 -16.45
N ALA A 221 12.91 -2.75 -16.07
CA ALA A 221 13.64 -1.90 -17.01
C ALA A 221 14.73 -2.64 -17.80
N ILE A 222 15.20 -3.81 -17.34
CA ILE A 222 16.13 -4.69 -18.08
C ILE A 222 15.45 -5.93 -18.67
N GLY A 223 14.11 -6.00 -18.64
CA GLY A 223 13.33 -7.08 -19.25
C GLY A 223 13.07 -8.28 -18.34
N ALA A 224 13.34 -8.19 -17.04
CA ALA A 224 12.97 -9.22 -16.09
C ALA A 224 11.49 -9.12 -15.71
N HIS A 225 10.90 -10.27 -15.37
CA HIS A 225 9.50 -10.36 -14.94
C HIS A 225 9.44 -10.45 -13.43
N CYS A 226 8.86 -9.43 -12.79
CA CYS A 226 8.74 -9.36 -11.34
C CYS A 226 7.29 -9.11 -10.91
N ARG A 227 6.99 -9.52 -9.67
CA ARG A 227 5.74 -9.22 -8.97
C ARG A 227 6.05 -8.75 -7.55
N MET A 228 5.06 -8.15 -6.88
CA MET A 228 5.19 -7.75 -5.47
C MET A 228 4.25 -8.60 -4.62
N ILE A 229 4.71 -9.02 -3.44
CA ILE A 229 3.93 -9.81 -2.49
C ILE A 229 3.69 -8.97 -1.25
N LEU A 230 2.41 -8.70 -0.97
CA LEU A 230 1.98 -7.97 0.21
C LEU A 230 1.62 -8.96 1.31
N THR A 231 2.26 -8.83 2.47
CA THR A 231 2.05 -9.64 3.68
C THR A 231 1.64 -8.75 4.86
N ASP A 232 1.54 -9.32 6.07
CA ASP A 232 1.24 -8.55 7.28
C ASP A 232 2.39 -7.63 7.67
N GLY A 233 2.29 -6.37 7.25
CA GLY A 233 3.27 -5.32 7.56
C GLY A 233 4.58 -5.43 6.79
N HIS A 234 4.61 -6.14 5.65
CA HIS A 234 5.81 -6.22 4.81
C HIS A 234 5.43 -6.41 3.33
N LEU A 235 6.13 -5.69 2.45
CA LEU A 235 6.07 -5.84 1.00
C LEU A 235 7.44 -6.31 0.51
N TYR A 236 7.46 -7.36 -0.33
CA TYR A 236 8.71 -7.83 -0.94
C TYR A 236 8.57 -8.14 -2.44
N PRO A 237 9.67 -8.03 -3.20
CA PRO A 237 9.69 -8.35 -4.63
C PRO A 237 9.97 -9.83 -4.88
N GLU A 238 9.36 -10.37 -5.93
CA GLU A 238 9.68 -11.70 -6.47
C GLU A 238 10.03 -11.64 -7.94
N LEU A 239 10.96 -12.51 -8.36
CA LEU A 239 11.41 -12.66 -9.74
C LEU A 239 10.95 -13.99 -10.32
N LEU A 240 10.38 -13.95 -11.52
CA LEU A 240 10.08 -15.15 -12.30
C LEU A 240 11.37 -15.76 -12.85
N CYS A 241 11.66 -16.99 -12.46
CA CYS A 241 12.72 -17.80 -13.06
C CYS A 241 12.25 -18.49 -14.34
N GLY A 242 10.97 -18.86 -14.40
CA GLY A 242 10.38 -19.58 -15.52
C GLY A 242 9.97 -21.01 -15.13
N ASP A 243 10.23 -21.99 -15.99
CA ASP A 243 9.95 -23.41 -15.71
C ASP A 243 10.98 -24.07 -14.77
N GLU A 244 10.76 -25.33 -14.41
CA GLU A 244 11.62 -26.10 -13.49
C GLU A 244 13.09 -26.12 -13.95
N LYS A 245 13.33 -26.30 -15.25
CA LYS A 245 14.68 -26.34 -15.82
C LYS A 245 15.36 -24.98 -15.73
N GLN A 246 14.64 -23.90 -16.03
CA GLN A 246 15.15 -22.53 -15.91
C GLN A 246 15.42 -22.18 -14.44
N PHE A 247 14.60 -22.69 -13.53
CA PHE A 247 14.80 -22.55 -12.09
C PHE A 247 16.05 -23.28 -11.59
N GLU A 248 16.31 -24.51 -12.01
CA GLU A 248 17.55 -25.23 -11.69
C GLU A 248 18.79 -24.47 -12.21
N MET A 249 18.72 -23.91 -13.42
CA MET A 249 19.80 -23.07 -13.96
C MET A 249 20.00 -21.81 -13.13
N MET A 250 18.91 -21.18 -12.66
CA MET A 250 18.99 -20.02 -11.76
C MET A 250 19.61 -20.40 -10.42
N GLN A 251 19.23 -21.53 -9.82
CA GLN A 251 19.85 -22.05 -8.60
C GLN A 251 21.36 -22.21 -8.75
N GLN A 252 21.79 -22.85 -9.84
CA GLN A 252 23.21 -23.03 -10.13
C GLN A 252 23.94 -21.70 -10.36
N ALA A 253 23.27 -20.71 -10.95
CA ALA A 253 23.84 -19.37 -11.11
C ALA A 253 23.98 -18.67 -9.75
N VAL A 254 22.95 -18.70 -8.90
CA VAL A 254 22.97 -18.08 -7.57
C VAL A 254 24.05 -18.71 -6.70
N ILE A 255 24.09 -20.05 -6.59
CA ILE A 255 25.08 -20.77 -5.76
C ILE A 255 26.50 -20.46 -6.21
N HIS A 256 26.73 -20.38 -7.52
CA HIS A 256 28.07 -20.10 -8.05
C HIS A 256 28.48 -18.63 -7.89
N LEU A 257 27.58 -17.69 -8.22
CA LEU A 257 27.90 -16.25 -8.25
C LEU A 257 27.84 -15.60 -6.87
N PHE A 258 27.04 -16.13 -5.96
CA PHE A 258 26.92 -15.68 -4.56
C PHE A 258 27.55 -16.67 -3.58
N GLY A 259 28.46 -17.55 -4.04
CA GLY A 259 29.05 -18.60 -3.20
C GLY A 259 29.87 -18.13 -1.99
N ASN A 260 30.13 -16.83 -1.88
CA ASN A 260 30.72 -16.23 -0.67
C ASN A 260 29.68 -16.01 0.45
N GLU A 261 28.39 -16.08 0.13
CA GLU A 261 27.29 -16.01 1.09
C GLU A 261 26.97 -17.42 1.62
N ALA A 262 26.57 -17.52 2.89
CA ALA A 262 26.11 -18.79 3.47
C ALA A 262 24.72 -19.14 2.94
N ILE A 263 24.67 -19.84 1.81
CA ILE A 263 23.43 -20.28 1.16
C ILE A 263 23.08 -21.67 1.72
N ASP A 264 22.17 -21.72 2.70
CA ASP A 264 21.67 -22.97 3.27
C ASP A 264 20.59 -23.60 2.38
N ASN A 265 19.62 -22.79 1.93
CA ASN A 265 18.51 -23.20 1.07
C ASN A 265 18.07 -22.03 0.19
N MET A 266 17.50 -22.33 -0.98
CA MET A 266 16.88 -21.33 -1.85
C MET A 266 15.35 -21.44 -1.76
N TYR A 267 14.71 -20.35 -1.34
CA TYR A 267 13.27 -20.23 -1.17
C TYR A 267 12.62 -19.77 -2.47
N TYR A 268 11.49 -20.38 -2.80
CA TYR A 268 10.73 -20.08 -4.01
C TYR A 268 9.25 -20.36 -3.83
N HIS A 269 8.43 -19.75 -4.67
CA HIS A 269 7.02 -20.08 -4.84
C HIS A 269 6.79 -20.72 -6.20
N GLU A 270 6.10 -21.85 -6.22
CA GLU A 270 5.62 -22.49 -7.45
C GLU A 270 4.15 -22.12 -7.68
N GLN A 271 3.84 -21.64 -8.89
CA GLN A 271 2.48 -21.35 -9.30
C GLN A 271 2.28 -21.73 -10.76
N ASN A 272 1.41 -22.70 -11.04
CA ASN A 272 1.08 -23.17 -12.40
C ASN A 272 2.33 -23.58 -13.21
N GLY A 273 3.30 -24.26 -12.58
CA GLY A 273 4.57 -24.66 -13.22
C GLY A 273 5.57 -23.52 -13.45
N GLN A 274 5.30 -22.33 -12.88
CA GLN A 274 6.23 -21.20 -12.87
C GLN A 274 6.87 -21.06 -11.49
N TYR A 275 8.18 -20.84 -11.48
CA TYR A 275 8.97 -20.70 -10.27
C TYR A 275 9.35 -19.24 -10.04
N TRP A 276 9.10 -18.75 -8.84
CA TRP A 276 9.34 -17.37 -8.42
C TRP A 276 10.29 -17.36 -7.23
N ILE A 277 11.34 -16.53 -7.26
CA ILE A 277 12.30 -16.41 -6.17
C ILE A 277 12.19 -15.08 -5.45
N ASN A 278 12.45 -15.11 -4.15
CA ASN A 278 12.48 -13.92 -3.30
C ASN A 278 13.64 -12.98 -3.66
N LEU A 279 13.39 -11.67 -3.74
CA LEU A 279 14.40 -10.63 -3.93
C LEU A 279 14.40 -9.60 -2.78
N ASP A 280 13.88 -9.96 -1.61
CA ASP A 280 13.81 -9.08 -0.43
C ASP A 280 15.20 -8.58 0.03
N TYR A 281 15.23 -7.36 0.59
CA TYR A 281 16.46 -6.72 1.08
C TYR A 281 17.03 -7.40 2.33
N THR A 282 16.21 -8.22 2.99
CA THR A 282 16.60 -8.94 4.21
C THR A 282 17.59 -10.06 3.94
N ALA A 283 17.70 -10.54 2.69
CA ALA A 283 18.61 -11.59 2.29
C ALA A 283 19.71 -11.07 1.36
N ARG A 284 20.95 -11.52 1.53
CA ARG A 284 22.10 -11.09 0.70
C ARG A 284 22.20 -11.74 -0.67
N TYR A 285 21.44 -12.80 -0.90
CA TYR A 285 21.39 -13.56 -2.15
C TYR A 285 19.94 -13.73 -2.62
N PRO A 286 19.70 -13.85 -3.94
CA PRO A 286 18.37 -14.13 -4.48
C PRO A 286 17.83 -15.49 -4.00
N GLY A 287 16.56 -15.53 -3.63
CA GLY A 287 15.91 -16.71 -3.06
C GLY A 287 16.27 -16.94 -1.59
N GLY A 288 16.58 -15.88 -0.83
CA GLY A 288 16.69 -15.97 0.62
C GLY A 288 15.34 -16.16 1.34
N PRO A 289 15.35 -16.38 2.65
CA PRO A 289 14.17 -16.69 3.44
C PRO A 289 13.13 -15.57 3.40
N TYR A 290 11.84 -15.93 3.49
CA TYR A 290 10.75 -14.97 3.59
C TYR A 290 10.63 -14.45 5.02
N VAL A 291 10.32 -13.15 5.16
CA VAL A 291 10.08 -12.51 6.46
C VAL A 291 8.75 -12.94 7.07
N SER A 292 7.75 -13.20 6.23
CA SER A 292 6.41 -13.65 6.66
C SER A 292 5.88 -14.73 5.73
N GLU A 293 5.29 -15.77 6.32
CA GLU A 293 4.68 -16.90 5.58
C GLU A 293 3.29 -16.56 5.03
N THR A 294 2.64 -15.48 5.49
CA THR A 294 1.24 -15.19 5.18
C THR A 294 1.10 -14.08 4.13
N ALA A 295 0.81 -14.45 2.88
CA ALA A 295 0.54 -13.50 1.80
C ALA A 295 -0.93 -13.07 1.74
N TYR A 296 -1.18 -11.75 1.76
CA TYR A 296 -2.51 -11.16 1.59
C TYR A 296 -2.85 -10.83 0.13
N ALA A 297 -1.85 -10.45 -0.66
CA ALA A 297 -2.05 -10.16 -2.08
C ALA A 297 -0.80 -10.42 -2.92
N ILE A 298 -1.03 -10.91 -4.14
CA ILE A 298 -0.03 -11.01 -5.20
C ILE A 298 -0.31 -9.89 -6.20
N ILE A 299 0.62 -8.97 -6.34
CA ILE A 299 0.50 -7.80 -7.24
C ILE A 299 1.29 -8.08 -8.51
N ASN A 300 0.56 -8.39 -9.57
CA ASN A 300 1.12 -8.53 -10.92
C ASN A 300 1.27 -7.15 -11.58
N LEU A 301 2.32 -7.01 -12.40
CA LEU A 301 2.79 -5.72 -12.92
C LEU A 301 2.94 -5.70 -14.44
#